data_AF-A0A2E5QII8-F1
#
_entry.id   AF-A0A2E5QII8-F1
#
_cell.length_a   1.000
_cell.length_b   1.000
_cell.length_c   1.000
_cell.angle_alpha   90.00
_cell.angle_beta   90.00
_cell.angle_gamma   90.00
#
_symmetry.space_group_name_H-M   'P 1'
#
loop_
_entity.id
_entity.type
_entity.pdbx_description
1 polymer ?
#
loop_
_entity_poly.entity_id
_entity_poly.type
_entity_poly.pdbx_seq_one_letter_code
_entity_poly.pdbx_strand_id
1 'polypeptide(L)'
;MDISEYIITFSRWLHIVGASIWLGGTAVYSLILNPVKKTNPSYKNLFKEINTKYKEIINISIIILLVSGVIMMFERITGSPPPTLWFIFLFIKIFLAIIIMFLSWRLRKKITTTSKNSFIEKISDLLGYNLILALGAIIFLIASYLRTILENNL
;
A
#
# COMPACT_ATOMS: atom_id res chain seq x y z
N MET A 1 32.61 0.12 2.41
CA MET A 1 31.21 0.32 2.01
C MET A 1 31.14 1.58 1.19
N ASP A 2 30.70 1.44 -0.05
CA ASP A 2 30.53 2.57 -0.96
C ASP A 2 29.24 3.34 -0.62
N ILE A 3 29.19 4.62 -1.01
CA ILE A 3 28.01 5.49 -0.80
C ILE A 3 26.74 4.86 -1.38
N SER A 4 26.86 4.14 -2.51
CA SER A 4 25.78 3.37 -3.12
C SER A 4 25.20 2.32 -2.18
N GLU A 5 26.03 1.55 -1.47
CA GLU A 5 25.58 0.51 -0.54
C GLU A 5 24.77 1.10 0.63
N TYR A 6 25.19 2.26 1.14
CA TYR A 6 24.45 2.98 2.18
C TYR A 6 23.08 3.45 1.66
N ILE A 7 23.02 4.02 0.45
CA ILE A 7 21.77 4.47 -0.17
C ILE A 7 20.79 3.31 -0.33
N ILE A 8 21.26 2.16 -0.80
CA ILE A 8 20.42 0.97 -1.01
C ILE A 8 19.95 0.38 0.32
N THR A 9 20.84 0.28 1.30
CA THR A 9 20.48 -0.21 2.64
C THR A 9 19.43 0.68 3.28
N PHE A 10 19.62 2.00 3.23
CA PHE A 10 18.66 2.96 3.74
C PHE A 10 17.32 2.90 2.99
N SER A 11 17.36 2.75 1.66
CA SER A 11 16.16 2.57 0.84
C SER A 11 15.38 1.31 1.23
N ARG A 12 16.05 0.20 1.53
CA ARG A 12 15.41 -1.02 2.03
C ARG A 12 14.71 -0.79 3.36
N TRP A 13 15.37 -0.12 4.31
CA TRP A 13 14.76 0.22 5.60
C TRP A 13 13.53 1.10 5.44
N LEU A 14 13.66 2.17 4.63
CA LEU A 14 12.54 3.05 4.29
C LEU A 14 11.38 2.27 3.66
N HIS A 15 11.66 1.37 2.71
CA HIS A 15 10.63 0.58 2.06
C HIS A 15 9.88 -0.30 3.06
N ILE A 16 10.59 -0.96 3.98
CA ILE A 16 9.99 -1.80 5.02
C ILE A 16 9.12 -0.96 5.96
N VAL A 17 9.61 0.20 6.41
CA VAL A 17 8.86 1.12 7.26
C VAL A 17 7.61 1.62 6.54
N GLY A 18 7.75 2.08 5.31
CA GLY A 18 6.64 2.53 4.47
C GLY A 18 5.59 1.44 4.25
N ALA A 19 6.02 0.21 3.94
CA ALA A 19 5.14 -0.94 3.76
C ALA A 19 4.39 -1.27 5.05
N SER A 20 5.09 -1.26 6.19
CA SER A 20 4.52 -1.57 7.50
C SER A 20 3.46 -0.55 7.92
N ILE A 21 3.76 0.75 7.77
CA ILE A 21 2.81 1.84 8.06
C ILE A 21 1.61 1.76 7.12
N TRP A 22 1.84 1.53 5.82
CA TRP A 22 0.76 1.51 4.84
C TRP A 22 -0.18 0.30 5.05
N LEU A 23 0.38 -0.91 5.16
CA LEU A 23 -0.40 -2.14 5.32
C LEU A 23 -1.06 -2.19 6.71
N GLY A 24 -0.30 -1.92 7.77
CA GLY A 24 -0.79 -1.90 9.15
C GLY A 24 -1.82 -0.79 9.37
N GLY A 25 -1.56 0.41 8.86
CA GLY A 25 -2.53 1.50 8.91
C GLY A 25 -3.82 1.12 8.19
N THR A 26 -3.72 0.59 6.96
CA THR A 26 -4.90 0.15 6.20
C THR A 26 -5.68 -0.94 6.95
N ALA A 27 -5.00 -1.87 7.61
CA ALA A 27 -5.65 -2.89 8.45
C ALA A 27 -6.40 -2.26 9.62
N VAL A 28 -5.76 -1.37 10.39
CA VAL A 28 -6.40 -0.64 11.51
C VAL A 28 -7.60 0.16 11.02
N TYR A 29 -7.47 0.84 9.88
CA TYR A 29 -8.57 1.61 9.32
C TYR A 29 -9.74 0.71 8.89
N SER A 30 -9.46 -0.35 8.15
CA SER A 30 -10.49 -1.22 7.58
C SER A 30 -11.22 -2.05 8.64
N LEU A 31 -10.45 -2.61 9.59
CA LEU A 31 -10.95 -3.58 10.56
C LEU A 31 -11.44 -2.93 11.85
N ILE A 32 -10.97 -1.73 12.19
CA ILE A 32 -11.28 -1.07 13.47
C ILE A 32 -11.97 0.27 13.23
N LEU A 33 -11.29 1.26 12.63
CA LEU A 33 -11.81 2.63 12.59
C LEU A 33 -13.08 2.75 11.72
N ASN A 34 -13.13 2.10 10.57
CA ASN A 34 -14.27 2.17 9.66
C ASN A 34 -15.53 1.51 10.28
N PRO A 35 -15.47 0.32 10.90
CA PRO A 35 -16.59 -0.23 11.67
C PRO A 35 -17.04 0.66 12.82
N VAL A 36 -16.12 1.12 13.69
CA VAL A 36 -16.48 1.93 14.87
C VAL A 36 -17.11 3.26 14.46
N LYS A 37 -16.61 3.88 13.38
CA LYS A 37 -17.20 5.10 12.79
C LYS A 37 -18.64 4.88 12.32
N LYS A 38 -18.94 3.72 11.72
CA LYS A 38 -20.29 3.40 11.23
C LYS A 38 -21.29 3.18 12.37
N THR A 39 -20.84 2.60 13.48
CA THR A 39 -21.71 2.33 14.64
C THR A 39 -21.87 3.51 15.57
N ASN A 40 -21.00 4.51 15.51
CA ASN A 40 -21.01 5.67 16.42
C ASN A 40 -21.09 7.02 15.67
N PRO A 41 -22.24 7.34 15.05
CA PRO A 41 -22.41 8.56 14.25
C PRO A 41 -22.24 9.86 15.07
N SER A 42 -22.49 9.83 16.38
CA SER A 42 -22.34 10.99 17.27
C SER A 42 -20.91 11.55 17.33
N TYR A 43 -19.89 10.74 17.03
CA TYR A 43 -18.48 11.16 17.02
C TYR A 43 -17.97 11.56 15.62
N LYS A 44 -18.86 11.95 14.70
CA LYS A 44 -18.51 12.28 13.31
C LYS A 44 -17.37 13.29 13.19
N ASN A 45 -17.34 14.32 14.04
CA ASN A 45 -16.30 15.35 14.02
C ASN A 45 -14.93 14.81 14.45
N LEU A 46 -14.88 14.01 15.52
CA LEU A 46 -13.67 13.32 15.95
C LEU A 46 -13.11 12.41 14.85
N PHE A 47 -13.96 11.59 14.23
CA PHE A 47 -13.53 10.73 13.10
C PHE A 47 -13.07 11.52 11.88
N LYS A 48 -13.57 12.74 11.68
CA LYS A 48 -13.09 13.63 10.60
C LYS A 48 -11.67 14.09 10.88
N GLU A 49 -11.37 14.50 12.12
CA GLU A 49 -10.02 14.92 12.54
C GLU A 49 -9.03 13.75 12.46
N ILE A 50 -9.39 12.58 13.00
CA ILE A 50 -8.60 11.36 12.89
C ILE A 50 -8.32 11.03 11.41
N ASN A 51 -9.33 11.09 10.55
CA ASN A 51 -9.15 10.80 9.12
C ASN A 51 -8.19 11.77 8.43
N THR A 52 -8.13 13.04 8.83
CA THR A 52 -7.18 14.01 8.27
C THR A 52 -5.75 13.61 8.59
N LYS A 53 -5.45 13.35 9.86
CA LYS A 53 -4.11 12.94 10.30
C LYS A 53 -3.70 11.57 9.79
N TYR A 54 -4.64 10.62 9.80
CA TYR A 54 -4.43 9.31 9.21
C TYR A 54 -4.05 9.39 7.73
N LYS A 55 -4.73 10.24 6.94
CA LYS A 55 -4.40 10.43 5.52
C LYS A 55 -3.00 10.99 5.32
N GLU A 56 -2.57 11.96 6.12
CA GLU A 56 -1.22 12.53 6.06
C GLU A 56 -0.16 11.43 6.22
N ILE A 57 -0.29 10.60 7.26
CA ILE A 57 0.63 9.47 7.54
C ILE A 57 0.64 8.47 6.37
N ILE A 58 -0.53 8.07 5.87
CA ILE A 58 -0.61 7.14 4.73
C ILE A 58 0.02 7.74 3.48
N ASN A 59 -0.18 9.03 3.19
CA ASN A 59 0.43 9.64 2.01
C ASN A 59 1.96 9.69 2.12
N ILE A 60 2.50 9.97 3.30
CA ILE A 60 3.96 9.90 3.54
C ILE A 60 4.46 8.48 3.30
N SER A 61 3.77 7.45 3.81
CA SER A 61 4.16 6.06 3.59
C SER A 61 4.15 5.65 2.10
N ILE A 62 3.18 6.16 1.32
CA ILE A 62 3.08 5.96 -0.13
C ILE A 62 4.29 6.58 -0.84
N ILE A 63 4.66 7.82 -0.48
CA ILE A 63 5.83 8.50 -1.06
C ILE A 63 7.10 7.70 -0.75
N ILE A 64 7.28 7.28 0.50
CA ILE A 64 8.42 6.46 0.94
C ILE A 64 8.48 5.17 0.11
N LEU A 65 7.36 4.46 -0.06
CA LEU A 65 7.27 3.23 -0.83
C LEU A 65 7.66 3.41 -2.30
N LEU A 66 7.18 4.48 -2.93
CA LEU A 66 7.48 4.78 -4.34
C LEU A 66 8.95 5.10 -4.53
N VAL A 67 9.47 6.05 -3.75
CA VAL A 67 10.87 6.52 -3.89
C VAL A 67 11.84 5.37 -3.61
N SER A 68 11.68 4.69 -2.48
CA SER A 68 12.54 3.54 -2.14
C SER A 68 12.41 2.40 -3.13
N GLY A 69 11.19 2.11 -3.60
CA GLY A 69 10.93 1.05 -4.57
C GLY A 69 11.61 1.31 -5.91
N VAL A 70 11.57 2.54 -6.40
CA VAL A 70 12.24 2.96 -7.64
C VAL A 70 13.76 2.84 -7.49
N ILE A 71 14.34 3.32 -6.38
CA ILE A 71 15.78 3.24 -6.13
C ILE A 71 16.26 1.78 -6.14
N MET A 72 15.58 0.90 -5.39
CA MET A 72 15.94 -0.53 -5.34
C MET A 72 15.73 -1.23 -6.68
N MET A 73 14.72 -0.83 -7.46
CA MET A 73 14.49 -1.38 -8.79
C MET A 73 15.65 -1.05 -9.74
N PHE A 74 16.09 0.22 -9.76
CA PHE A 74 17.20 0.64 -10.62
C PHE A 74 18.49 -0.09 -10.28
N GLU A 75 18.86 -0.17 -9.00
CA GLU A 75 20.05 -0.94 -8.58
C GLU A 75 20.01 -2.36 -9.10
N ARG A 76 18.86 -3.02 -9.01
CA ARG A 76 18.71 -4.40 -9.46
C ARG A 76 18.80 -4.54 -10.98
N ILE A 77 18.27 -3.59 -11.74
CA ILE A 77 18.29 -3.63 -13.21
C ILE A 77 19.68 -3.28 -13.76
N THR A 78 20.44 -2.42 -13.08
CA THR A 78 21.79 -2.01 -13.51
C THR A 78 22.89 -3.01 -13.15
N GLY A 79 22.62 -3.93 -12.21
CA GLY A 79 23.52 -5.01 -11.86
C GLY A 79 23.44 -6.20 -12.81
N SER A 80 23.70 -7.41 -12.30
CA SER A 80 23.51 -8.65 -13.07
C SER A 80 22.03 -8.85 -13.42
N PRO A 81 21.70 -9.08 -14.71
CA PRO A 81 20.32 -9.16 -15.16
C PRO A 81 19.58 -10.28 -14.42
N PRO A 82 18.48 -9.99 -13.71
CA PRO A 82 17.70 -11.01 -13.04
C PRO A 82 16.94 -11.89 -14.06
N PRO A 83 16.47 -13.09 -13.64
CA PRO A 83 15.70 -13.98 -14.51
C PRO A 83 14.44 -13.32 -15.08
N THR A 84 13.99 -13.71 -16.26
CA THR A 84 12.77 -13.16 -16.90
C THR A 84 11.54 -13.25 -15.99
N LEU A 85 11.40 -14.34 -15.22
CA LEU A 85 10.33 -14.50 -14.24
C LEU A 85 10.32 -13.38 -13.19
N TRP A 86 11.49 -12.92 -12.75
CA TRP A 86 11.59 -11.82 -11.78
C TRP A 86 10.98 -10.53 -12.33
N PHE A 87 11.24 -10.19 -13.60
CA PHE A 87 10.64 -9.03 -14.25
C PHE A 87 9.11 -9.13 -14.30
N ILE A 88 8.56 -10.30 -14.65
CA ILE A 88 7.10 -10.52 -14.71
C ILE A 88 6.45 -10.22 -13.35
N PHE A 89 6.99 -10.80 -12.27
CA PHE A 89 6.47 -10.56 -10.92
C PHE A 89 6.67 -9.11 -10.44
N LEU A 90 7.77 -8.47 -10.84
CA LEU A 90 7.98 -7.03 -10.57
C LEU A 90 6.91 -6.19 -11.26
N PHE A 91 6.64 -6.42 -12.54
CA PHE A 91 5.60 -5.72 -13.29
C PHE A 91 4.21 -5.91 -12.68
N ILE A 92 3.87 -7.14 -12.29
CA ILE A 92 2.62 -7.44 -11.58
C ILE A 92 2.56 -6.64 -10.27
N LYS A 93 3.64 -6.61 -9.48
CA LYS A 93 3.72 -5.86 -8.22
C LYS A 93 3.46 -4.37 -8.44
N ILE A 94 4.11 -3.76 -9.43
CA ILE A 94 3.95 -2.34 -9.76
C ILE A 94 2.53 -2.06 -10.23
N PHE A 95 1.97 -2.90 -11.10
CA PHE A 95 0.61 -2.77 -11.59
C PHE A 95 -0.42 -2.83 -10.46
N LEU A 96 -0.30 -3.80 -9.54
CA LEU A 96 -1.13 -3.90 -8.35
C LEU A 96 -0.99 -2.67 -7.45
N ALA A 97 0.22 -2.17 -7.24
CA ALA A 97 0.46 -0.98 -6.43
C ALA A 97 -0.26 0.26 -7.01
N ILE A 98 -0.22 0.43 -8.33
CA ILE A 98 -0.94 1.52 -9.03
C ILE A 98 -2.45 1.36 -8.86
N ILE A 99 -3.00 0.16 -9.03
CA ILE A 99 -4.44 -0.13 -8.81
C ILE A 99 -4.83 0.25 -7.38
N ILE A 100 -4.06 -0.18 -6.39
CA ILE A 100 -4.33 0.11 -4.98
C ILE A 100 -4.28 1.62 -4.70
N MET A 101 -3.31 2.34 -5.25
CA MET A 101 -3.22 3.79 -5.08
C MET A 101 -4.44 4.49 -5.70
N PHE A 102 -4.84 4.07 -6.90
CA PHE A 102 -6.03 4.56 -7.58
C PHE A 102 -7.31 4.29 -6.77
N LEU A 103 -7.50 3.06 -6.28
CA LEU A 103 -8.62 2.68 -5.41
C LEU A 103 -8.64 3.51 -4.12
N SER A 104 -7.48 3.67 -3.47
CA SER A 104 -7.33 4.46 -2.26
C SER A 104 -7.74 5.92 -2.50
N TRP A 105 -7.41 6.49 -3.65
CA TRP A 105 -7.83 7.84 -4.02
C TRP A 105 -9.35 7.92 -4.30
N ARG A 106 -9.90 6.97 -5.05
CA ARG A 106 -11.34 6.92 -5.37
C ARG A 106 -12.23 6.77 -4.13
N LEU A 107 -11.89 5.87 -3.22
CA LEU A 107 -12.63 5.67 -1.97
C LEU A 107 -12.58 6.91 -1.07
N ARG A 108 -11.47 7.68 -1.11
CA ARG A 108 -11.38 8.96 -0.40
C ARG A 108 -12.31 10.03 -0.99
N LYS A 109 -12.56 10.01 -2.30
CA LYS A 109 -13.44 10.95 -3.01
C LYS A 109 -14.93 10.58 -2.91
N LYS A 110 -15.27 9.29 -2.80
CA LYS A 110 -16.68 8.84 -2.67
C LYS A 110 -17.36 9.32 -1.37
N ILE A 111 -16.57 9.59 -0.31
CA ILE A 111 -17.06 10.11 0.98
C ILE A 111 -17.77 11.48 0.85
N THR A 112 -17.58 12.22 -0.25
CA THR A 112 -18.18 13.55 -0.45
C THR A 112 -19.46 13.57 -1.29
N THR A 113 -19.90 12.44 -1.86
CA THR A 113 -21.09 12.41 -2.74
C THR A 113 -22.10 11.40 -2.23
N THR A 114 -23.14 11.89 -1.55
CA THR A 114 -24.29 11.13 -1.06
C THR A 114 -25.07 10.55 -2.25
N SER A 115 -24.96 9.26 -2.53
CA SER A 115 -25.79 8.55 -3.52
C SER A 115 -26.71 7.54 -2.82
N LYS A 116 -27.95 7.42 -3.30
CA LYS A 116 -29.14 7.06 -2.51
C LYS A 116 -29.49 5.56 -2.53
N ASN A 117 -28.53 4.62 -2.62
CA ASN A 117 -28.82 3.17 -2.68
C ASN A 117 -28.10 2.33 -1.60
N SER A 118 -28.86 1.98 -0.56
CA SER A 118 -28.44 1.44 0.75
C SER A 118 -27.68 0.09 0.75
N PHE A 119 -27.98 -0.84 -0.16
CA PHE A 119 -27.42 -2.20 -0.12
C PHE A 119 -26.11 -2.33 -0.93
N ILE A 120 -26.07 -1.75 -2.13
CA ILE A 120 -24.88 -1.74 -3.00
C ILE A 120 -23.77 -0.86 -2.40
N GLU A 121 -24.12 0.22 -1.69
CA GLU A 121 -23.13 1.03 -0.97
C GLU A 121 -22.48 0.26 0.17
N LYS A 122 -23.27 -0.41 1.03
CA LYS A 122 -22.74 -1.19 2.16
C LYS A 122 -21.76 -2.26 1.70
N ILE A 123 -22.07 -2.98 0.61
CA ILE A 123 -21.21 -3.99 0.02
C ILE A 123 -19.95 -3.35 -0.58
N SER A 124 -20.08 -2.25 -1.32
CA SER A 124 -18.91 -1.54 -1.90
C SER A 124 -17.98 -0.92 -0.84
N ASP A 125 -18.53 -0.49 0.29
CA ASP A 125 -17.79 0.15 1.37
C ASP A 125 -17.12 -0.87 2.31
N LEU A 126 -17.71 -2.05 2.48
CA LEU A 126 -17.10 -3.20 3.16
C LEU A 126 -16.04 -3.86 2.29
N LEU A 127 -16.30 -4.04 0.99
CA LEU A 127 -15.32 -4.57 0.06
C LEU A 127 -14.21 -3.56 -0.24
N GLY A 128 -14.46 -2.25 -0.19
CA GLY A 128 -13.48 -1.23 -0.62
C GLY A 128 -12.16 -1.28 0.16
N TYR A 129 -12.20 -1.02 1.47
CA TYR A 129 -10.97 -1.00 2.29
C TYR A 129 -10.42 -2.41 2.54
N ASN A 130 -11.28 -3.43 2.64
CA ASN A 130 -10.84 -4.82 2.79
C ASN A 130 -10.16 -5.36 1.52
N LEU A 131 -10.61 -4.95 0.33
CA LEU A 131 -9.94 -5.26 -0.93
C LEU A 131 -8.57 -4.59 -1.03
N ILE A 132 -8.46 -3.32 -0.62
CA ILE A 132 -7.16 -2.63 -0.55
C ILE A 132 -6.21 -3.39 0.39
N LEU A 133 -6.70 -3.80 1.56
CA LEU A 133 -5.92 -4.60 2.51
C LEU A 133 -5.49 -5.95 1.91
N ALA A 134 -6.40 -6.67 1.28
CA ALA A 134 -6.12 -7.98 0.66
C ALA A 134 -5.11 -7.86 -0.49
N LEU A 135 -5.29 -6.89 -1.39
CA LEU A 135 -4.32 -6.62 -2.46
C LEU A 135 -2.97 -6.19 -1.90
N GLY A 136 -2.96 -5.42 -0.81
CA GLY A 136 -1.76 -5.06 -0.07
C GLY A 136 -0.99 -6.26 0.47
N ALA A 137 -1.70 -7.21 1.06
CA ALA A 137 -1.12 -8.47 1.52
C ALA A 137 -0.57 -9.30 0.35
N ILE A 138 -1.28 -9.36 -0.79
CA ILE A 138 -0.82 -10.03 -2.00
C ILE A 138 0.49 -9.40 -2.51
N ILE A 139 0.61 -8.07 -2.54
CA ILE A 139 1.87 -7.38 -2.89
C ILE A 139 3.01 -7.81 -1.96
N PHE A 140 2.75 -7.97 -0.67
CA PHE A 140 3.74 -8.41 0.30
C PHE A 140 4.20 -9.85 0.04
N LEU A 141 3.28 -10.75 -0.28
CA LEU A 141 3.59 -12.13 -0.68
C LEU A 141 4.41 -12.17 -1.98
N ILE A 142 4.05 -11.37 -2.98
CA ILE A 142 4.82 -11.25 -4.23
C ILE A 142 6.24 -10.74 -3.94
N ALA A 143 6.39 -9.77 -3.02
CA ALA A 143 7.70 -9.27 -2.64
C ALA A 143 8.57 -10.36 -2.00
N SER A 144 8.00 -11.21 -1.14
CA SER A 144 8.68 -12.38 -0.59
C SER A 144 9.08 -13.37 -1.69
N TYR A 145 8.18 -13.65 -2.62
CA TYR A 145 8.44 -14.59 -3.72
C TYR A 145 9.53 -14.08 -4.69
N LEU A 146 9.53 -12.78 -5.01
CA LEU A 146 10.59 -12.14 -5.79
C LEU A 146 11.97 -12.35 -5.17
N ARG A 147 12.06 -12.27 -3.84
CA ARG A 147 13.30 -12.55 -3.11
C ARG A 147 13.72 -14.01 -3.23
N THR A 148 12.80 -14.95 -3.10
CA THR A 148 13.09 -16.39 -3.29
C THR A 148 13.55 -16.71 -4.71
N ILE A 149 12.94 -16.11 -5.74
CA ILE A 149 13.41 -16.26 -7.14
C ILE A 149 14.86 -15.79 -7.26
N LEU A 150 15.19 -14.65 -6.66
CA LEU A 150 16.56 -14.13 -6.69
C LEU A 150 17.54 -15.08 -6.01
N GLU A 151 17.21 -15.55 -4.81
CA GLU A 151 18.07 -16.44 -4.01
C GLU A 151 18.30 -17.80 -4.69
N ASN A 152 17.31 -18.34 -5.42
CA ASN A 152 17.43 -19.62 -6.12
C ASN A 152 18.15 -19.56 -7.48
N ASN A 153 18.41 -18.36 -8.01
CA ASN A 153 19.07 -18.15 -9.30
C ASN A 153 20.44 -17.46 -9.16
N LEU A 154 20.96 -17.39 -7.93
CA LEU A 154 22.32 -16.98 -7.57
C LEU A 154 23.17 -18.23 -7.26
#